data_AF-A0A2M7KCG1-F1
#
_entry.id   AF-A0A2M7KCG1-F1
#
_cell.length_a   1.000
_cell.length_b   1.000
_cell.length_c   1.000
_cell.angle_alpha   90.00
_cell.angle_beta   90.00
_cell.angle_gamma   90.00
#
_symmetry.space_group_name_H-M   'P 1'
#
loop_
_entity.id
_entity.type
_entity.pdbx_description
1 polymer ?
#
loop_
_entity_poly.entity_id
_entity_poly.type
_entity_poly.pdbx_seq_one_letter_code
_entity_poly.pdbx_strand_id
1 'polypeptide(L)'
;MNEENINNELFNKNNPFKIPEGYFDDFNSRLFLKIENECKNKTRITFWHSWKYKLSVAASIAILALLSYNVYYFMNENKIVKKSNVSITESIDDSELSFVNENHIIDVITSDEKEQSFEGDDIINFLVNDNIDENAIAEAY
;
A
#
# COMPACT_ATOMS: atom_id res chain seq x y z
N MET A 1 -1.30 -44.96 -70.81
CA MET A 1 -1.78 -43.56 -70.88
C MET A 1 -0.54 -42.71 -71.08
N ASN A 2 -0.39 -42.08 -72.24
CA ASN A 2 0.88 -41.48 -72.68
C ASN A 2 1.05 -40.09 -72.07
N GLU A 3 2.25 -39.76 -71.59
CA GLU A 3 2.58 -38.52 -70.88
C GLU A 3 2.24 -37.24 -71.67
N GLU A 4 2.23 -37.33 -73.01
CA GLU A 4 1.83 -36.25 -73.92
C GLU A 4 0.38 -35.77 -73.73
N ASN A 5 -0.54 -36.66 -73.34
CA ASN A 5 -1.95 -36.31 -73.14
C ASN A 5 -2.20 -35.59 -71.81
N ILE A 6 -1.38 -35.85 -70.79
CA ILE A 6 -1.52 -35.23 -69.46
C ILE A 6 -1.16 -33.74 -69.52
N ASN A 7 -0.15 -33.39 -70.31
CA ASN A 7 0.30 -32.01 -70.46
C ASN A 7 -0.73 -31.12 -71.19
N ASN A 8 -1.44 -31.66 -72.17
CA ASN A 8 -2.44 -30.91 -72.93
C ASN A 8 -3.74 -30.64 -72.15
N GLU A 9 -4.11 -31.50 -71.20
CA GLU A 9 -5.27 -31.28 -70.32
C GLU A 9 -4.96 -30.31 -69.17
N LEU A 10 -3.73 -30.34 -68.62
CA LEU A 10 -3.32 -29.47 -67.51
C LEU A 10 -2.94 -28.06 -67.96
N PHE A 11 -2.34 -27.92 -69.14
CA PHE A 11 -1.94 -26.63 -69.72
C PHE A 11 -2.83 -26.29 -70.90
N ASN A 12 -4.12 -26.05 -70.61
CA ASN A 12 -5.08 -25.58 -71.59
C ASN A 12 -4.53 -24.33 -72.33
N LYS A 13 -4.61 -24.33 -73.66
CA LYS A 13 -4.17 -23.23 -74.54
C LYS A 13 -4.85 -21.90 -74.21
N ASN A 14 -5.99 -21.97 -73.52
CA ASN A 14 -6.72 -20.84 -72.94
C ASN A 14 -6.36 -20.61 -71.46
N ASN A 15 -5.07 -20.56 -71.11
CA ASN A 15 -4.65 -20.22 -69.75
C ASN A 15 -5.09 -18.77 -69.42
N PRO A 16 -6.02 -18.55 -68.48
CA PRO A 16 -6.49 -17.21 -68.13
C PRO A 16 -5.45 -16.39 -67.35
N PHE A 17 -4.37 -17.04 -66.89
CA PHE A 17 -3.29 -16.39 -66.17
C PHE A 17 -2.17 -16.01 -67.13
N LYS A 18 -2.27 -14.79 -67.67
CA LYS A 18 -1.16 -14.16 -68.39
C LYS A 18 -0.46 -13.16 -67.46
N ILE A 19 0.86 -13.29 -67.35
CA ILE A 19 1.65 -12.29 -66.63
C ILE A 19 1.76 -11.00 -67.45
N PRO A 20 1.75 -9.82 -66.80
CA PRO A 20 2.03 -8.56 -67.48
C PRO A 20 3.42 -8.55 -68.12
N GLU A 21 3.55 -7.82 -69.22
CA GLU A 21 4.85 -7.57 -69.85
C GLU A 21 5.79 -6.86 -68.87
N GLY A 22 7.02 -7.35 -68.77
CA GLY A 22 8.06 -6.81 -67.88
C GLY A 22 7.86 -7.03 -66.37
N TYR A 23 6.89 -7.85 -65.94
CA TYR A 23 6.64 -8.11 -64.51
C TYR A 23 7.88 -8.59 -63.74
N PHE A 24 8.69 -9.44 -64.39
CA PHE A 24 9.88 -10.04 -63.80
C PHE A 24 11.18 -9.27 -64.06
N ASP A 25 11.17 -8.24 -64.92
CA ASP A 25 12.39 -7.53 -65.34
C ASP A 25 13.10 -6.87 -64.15
N ASP A 26 12.34 -6.34 -63.19
CA ASP A 26 12.85 -5.67 -61.99
C ASP A 26 12.65 -6.50 -60.69
N PHE A 27 12.22 -7.76 -60.80
CA PHE A 27 11.93 -8.59 -59.63
C PHE A 27 13.15 -8.74 -58.71
N ASN A 28 14.32 -9.01 -59.30
CA ASN A 28 15.56 -9.20 -58.55
C ASN A 28 15.95 -7.92 -57.79
N SER A 29 15.87 -6.75 -58.42
CA SER A 29 16.20 -5.47 -57.77
C SER A 29 15.26 -5.20 -56.59
N ARG A 30 13.95 -5.42 -56.76
CA ARG A 30 12.95 -5.26 -55.68
C ARG A 30 13.22 -6.22 -54.52
N LEU A 31 13.60 -7.45 -54.82
CA LEU A 31 13.95 -8.45 -53.81
C LEU A 31 15.18 -8.03 -53.00
N PHE A 32 16.26 -7.63 -53.66
CA PHE A 32 17.48 -7.19 -52.99
C PHE A 32 17.28 -5.92 -52.17
N LEU A 33 16.54 -4.93 -52.71
CA LEU A 33 16.17 -3.71 -51.96
C LEU A 33 15.36 -4.04 -50.70
N LYS A 34 14.45 -5.01 -50.77
CA LYS A 34 13.66 -5.43 -49.62
C LYS A 34 14.52 -6.13 -48.56
N ILE A 35 15.40 -7.04 -48.96
CA ILE A 35 16.34 -7.72 -48.06
C ILE A 35 17.25 -6.70 -47.36
N GLU A 36 17.80 -5.74 -48.10
CA GLU A 36 18.68 -4.71 -47.55
C GLU A 36 17.93 -3.81 -46.54
N ASN A 37 16.70 -3.40 -46.85
CA ASN A 37 15.88 -2.57 -45.97
C ASN A 37 15.43 -3.31 -44.70
N GLU A 38 15.14 -4.62 -44.79
CA GLU A 38 14.82 -5.43 -43.61
C GLU A 38 16.05 -5.63 -42.71
N CYS A 39 17.26 -5.76 -43.27
CA CYS A 39 18.50 -5.84 -42.49
C CYS A 39 18.87 -4.51 -41.80
N LYS A 40 18.54 -3.36 -42.40
CA LYS A 40 18.80 -2.02 -41.83
C LYS A 40 17.84 -1.64 -40.69
N ASN A 41 16.66 -2.25 -40.64
CA ASN A 41 15.68 -2.08 -39.55
C ASN A 41 15.95 -2.98 -38.34
N LYS A 42 17.22 -3.24 -38.00
CA LYS A 42 17.57 -3.58 -36.62
C LYS A 42 17.32 -2.34 -35.78
N THR A 43 16.12 -2.25 -35.22
CA THR A 43 15.79 -1.29 -34.18
C THR A 43 16.92 -1.36 -33.15
N ARG A 44 17.62 -0.24 -32.96
CA ARG A 44 18.61 -0.12 -31.89
C ARG A 44 17.84 -0.26 -30.59
N ILE A 45 17.78 -1.49 -30.08
CA ILE A 45 17.21 -1.80 -28.78
C ILE A 45 18.03 -0.98 -27.79
N THR A 46 17.43 0.12 -27.37
CA THR A 46 18.12 1.13 -26.60
C THR A 46 18.35 0.54 -25.21
N PHE A 47 19.60 0.55 -24.74
CA PHE A 47 20.05 0.05 -23.42
C PHE A 47 19.19 0.51 -22.22
N TRP A 48 18.32 1.50 -22.44
CA TRP A 48 17.33 2.03 -21.51
C TRP A 48 16.29 1.00 -21.04
N HIS A 49 15.96 -0.05 -21.80
CA HIS A 49 15.02 -1.06 -21.30
C HIS A 49 15.63 -1.92 -20.17
N SER A 50 16.96 -2.06 -20.16
CA SER A 50 17.68 -2.86 -19.17
C SER A 50 18.08 -2.11 -17.89
N TRP A 51 18.00 -0.78 -17.86
CA TRP A 51 18.29 -0.03 -16.64
C TRP A 51 17.03 0.29 -15.83
N LYS A 52 15.85 0.30 -16.46
CA LYS A 52 14.58 0.58 -15.77
C LYS A 52 14.32 -0.36 -14.59
N TYR A 53 14.69 -1.64 -14.70
CA TYR A 53 14.49 -2.59 -13.60
C TYR A 53 15.48 -2.38 -12.43
N LYS A 54 16.75 -2.00 -12.70
CA LYS A 54 17.72 -1.73 -11.62
C LYS A 54 17.47 -0.38 -10.95
N LEU A 55 16.96 0.60 -11.71
CA LEU A 55 16.61 1.91 -11.17
C LEU A 55 15.46 1.81 -10.14
N SER A 56 14.49 0.92 -10.37
CA SER A 56 13.38 0.69 -9.43
C SER A 56 13.87 0.20 -8.05
N VAL A 57 14.81 -0.75 -8.03
CA VAL A 57 15.37 -1.30 -6.77
C VAL A 57 16.20 -0.26 -6.02
N ALA A 58 17.00 0.55 -6.72
CA ALA A 58 17.75 1.63 -6.07
C ALA A 58 16.80 2.71 -5.51
N ALA A 59 15.73 3.04 -6.25
CA ALA A 59 14.75 4.04 -5.84
C ALA A 59 13.98 3.61 -4.58
N SER A 60 13.61 2.32 -4.44
CA SER A 60 12.92 1.83 -3.24
C SER A 60 13.79 1.96 -2.00
N ILE A 61 15.08 1.63 -2.08
CA ILE A 61 16.03 1.78 -0.97
C ILE A 61 16.21 3.26 -0.61
N ALA A 62 16.32 4.15 -1.61
CA ALA A 62 16.44 5.58 -1.37
C ALA A 62 15.18 6.17 -0.70
N ILE A 63 13.99 5.76 -1.13
CA ILE A 63 12.72 6.18 -0.53
C ILE A 63 12.63 5.72 0.93
N LEU A 64 13.02 4.48 1.24
CA LEU A 64 13.04 3.97 2.61
C LEU A 64 14.04 4.73 3.49
N ALA A 65 15.22 5.06 2.96
CA ALA A 65 16.21 5.85 3.69
C ALA A 65 15.71 7.27 3.99
N LEU A 66 15.08 7.92 3.01
CA LEU A 66 14.47 9.24 3.20
C LEU A 66 13.31 9.19 4.20
N LEU A 67 12.41 8.21 4.10
CA LEU A 67 11.32 8.04 5.07
C LEU A 67 11.85 7.81 6.49
N SER A 68 12.82 6.92 6.64
CA SER A 68 13.49 6.66 7.92
C SER A 68 14.12 7.92 8.52
N TYR A 69 14.82 8.71 7.69
CA TYR A 69 15.41 9.98 8.12
C TYR A 69 14.36 11.01 8.55
N ASN A 70 13.26 11.15 7.78
CA ASN A 70 12.16 12.06 8.13
C ASN A 70 11.46 11.64 9.43
N VAL A 71 11.22 10.33 9.64
CA VAL A 71 10.65 9.80 10.89
C VAL A 71 11.58 10.05 12.07
N TYR A 72 12.87 9.80 11.92
CA TYR A 72 13.87 10.07 12.95
C TYR A 72 13.89 11.56 13.35
N TYR A 73 13.90 12.45 12.37
CA TYR A 73 13.88 13.90 12.60
C TYR A 73 12.58 14.35 13.28
N PHE A 74 11.42 13.90 12.79
CA PHE A 74 10.11 14.23 13.35
C PHE A 74 9.91 13.68 14.76
N MET A 75 10.37 12.46 15.04
CA MET A 75 10.25 11.85 16.37
C MET A 75 11.18 12.51 17.39
N ASN A 76 12.27 13.14 16.94
CA ASN A 76 13.13 13.96 17.80
C ASN A 76 12.47 15.29 18.19
N GLU A 77 11.58 15.85 17.37
CA GLU A 77 10.83 17.08 17.68
C GLU A 77 9.58 16.84 18.56
N ASN A 78 9.01 15.63 18.55
CA ASN A 78 7.71 15.33 19.19
C ASN A 78 7.77 14.61 20.55
N LYS A 79 8.92 14.57 21.25
CA LYS A 79 8.98 14.03 22.63
C LYS A 79 8.19 14.82 23.68
N ILE A 80 7.50 15.90 23.30
CA ILE A 80 6.85 16.84 24.23
C ILE A 80 5.32 16.63 24.35
N VAL A 81 4.66 15.80 23.53
CA VAL A 81 3.18 15.67 23.59
C VAL A 81 2.72 14.20 23.66
N LYS A 82 2.45 13.76 24.91
CA LYS A 82 1.41 12.83 25.39
C LYS A 82 1.25 11.50 24.63
N LYS A 83 1.48 10.33 25.25
CA LYS A 83 0.59 9.72 26.28
C LYS A 83 -0.87 10.17 26.14
N SER A 84 -1.54 9.70 25.09
CA SER A 84 -3.00 9.62 25.05
C SER A 84 -3.44 8.43 24.18
N ASN A 85 -3.59 7.30 24.86
CA ASN A 85 -4.63 6.29 24.73
C ASN A 85 -5.04 5.78 23.34
N VAL A 86 -4.84 4.47 23.18
CA VAL A 86 -5.51 3.52 22.29
C VAL A 86 -4.92 3.35 20.89
N SER A 87 -4.03 2.36 20.79
CA SER A 87 -4.03 1.40 19.69
C SER A 87 -3.71 0.04 20.30
N ILE A 88 -4.65 -0.89 20.17
CA ILE A 88 -4.59 -2.25 20.70
C ILE A 88 -3.47 -2.99 19.98
N THR A 89 -2.27 -2.99 20.56
CA THR A 89 -1.24 -4.00 20.30
C THR A 89 -0.66 -4.41 21.64
N GLU A 90 -0.95 -5.65 21.96
CA GLU A 90 -0.59 -6.41 23.15
C GLU A 90 0.91 -6.34 23.46
N SER A 91 1.24 -5.48 24.42
CA SER A 91 2.42 -5.59 25.27
C SER A 91 1.95 -5.15 26.65
N ILE A 92 1.72 -6.12 27.53
CA ILE A 92 1.41 -5.85 28.94
C ILE A 92 2.57 -5.01 29.47
N ASP A 93 2.30 -3.74 29.77
CA ASP A 93 3.24 -2.81 30.36
C ASP A 93 3.37 -3.18 31.84
N ASP A 94 4.53 -3.73 32.23
CA ASP A 94 4.84 -4.07 33.63
C ASP A 94 4.69 -2.85 34.57
N SER A 95 4.62 -1.63 34.02
CA SER A 95 4.30 -0.41 34.75
C SER A 95 2.85 -0.36 35.28
N GLU A 96 1.89 -1.05 34.68
CA GLU A 96 0.46 -0.99 35.08
C GLU A 96 0.19 -1.84 36.34
N LEU A 97 1.02 -2.85 36.60
CA LEU A 97 0.97 -3.66 37.84
C LEU A 97 1.53 -2.93 39.08
N SER A 98 2.18 -1.76 38.89
CA SER A 98 2.71 -0.95 40.01
C SER A 98 1.65 -0.10 40.72
N PHE A 99 0.48 0.09 40.11
CA PHE A 99 -0.59 0.91 40.70
C PHE A 99 -1.37 0.14 41.78
N VAL A 100 -1.46 -1.18 41.65
CA VAL A 100 -2.07 -2.08 42.66
C VAL A 100 -0.95 -2.76 43.45
N ASN A 101 -0.33 -2.01 44.36
CA ASN A 101 0.65 -2.56 45.31
C ASN A 101 -0.08 -3.07 46.57
N GLU A 102 0.44 -4.10 47.22
CA GLU A 102 -0.10 -4.71 48.44
C GLU A 102 -0.37 -3.67 49.53
N ASN A 103 0.47 -2.64 49.63
CA ASN A 103 0.28 -1.54 50.57
C ASN A 103 -1.04 -0.77 50.36
N HIS A 104 -1.51 -0.63 49.12
CA HIS A 104 -2.79 0.02 48.80
C HIS A 104 -3.98 -0.87 49.18
N ILE A 105 -3.83 -2.19 49.08
CA ILE A 105 -4.85 -3.16 49.50
C ILE A 105 -4.97 -3.17 51.02
N ILE A 106 -3.83 -3.15 51.73
CA ILE A 106 -3.80 -3.06 53.19
C ILE A 106 -4.44 -1.76 53.67
N ASP A 107 -4.17 -0.63 53.02
CA ASP A 107 -4.77 0.66 53.41
C ASP A 107 -6.30 0.62 53.30
N VAL A 108 -6.84 0.05 52.24
CA VAL A 108 -8.31 -0.09 52.05
C VAL A 108 -8.93 -1.01 53.09
N ILE A 109 -8.32 -2.18 53.38
CA ILE A 109 -8.85 -3.13 54.36
C ILE A 109 -8.74 -2.57 55.79
N THR A 110 -7.68 -1.81 56.08
CA THR A 110 -7.45 -1.24 57.42
C THR A 110 -8.27 0.03 57.65
N SER A 111 -8.72 0.68 56.56
CA SER A 111 -9.58 1.87 56.63
C SER A 111 -11.02 1.57 57.09
N ASP A 112 -11.47 0.32 56.96
CA ASP A 112 -12.83 -0.11 57.36
C ASP A 112 -13.05 -0.23 58.88
N GLU A 113 -12.01 -0.02 59.72
CA GLU A 113 -12.18 0.00 61.19
C GLU A 113 -12.47 1.40 61.78
N LYS A 114 -12.60 2.45 60.97
CA LYS A 114 -13.11 3.75 61.42
C LYS A 114 -14.54 3.96 60.96
N GLU A 115 -15.49 3.77 61.87
CA GLU A 115 -16.87 4.25 61.74
C GLU A 115 -16.86 5.72 61.26
N GLN A 116 -17.22 5.93 59.99
CA GLN A 116 -17.46 7.27 59.47
C GLN A 116 -18.79 7.77 60.05
N SER A 117 -18.73 8.50 61.16
CA SER A 117 -19.82 9.41 61.52
C SER A 117 -19.84 10.52 60.47
N PHE A 118 -20.82 10.47 59.57
CA PHE A 118 -21.09 11.59 58.68
C PHE A 118 -21.61 12.76 59.53
N GLU A 119 -20.78 13.79 59.67
CA GLU A 119 -21.20 15.03 60.33
C GLU A 119 -22.01 15.87 59.33
N GLY A 120 -23.01 16.62 59.81
CA GLY A 120 -23.98 17.30 58.93
C GLY A 120 -23.33 18.23 57.89
N ASP A 121 -22.15 18.76 58.22
CA ASP A 121 -21.39 19.66 57.36
C ASP A 121 -20.78 18.95 56.14
N ASP A 122 -20.45 17.66 56.25
CA ASP A 122 -19.93 16.86 55.13
C ASP A 122 -21.01 16.65 54.06
N ILE A 123 -22.25 16.47 54.51
CA ILE A 123 -23.43 16.33 53.65
C ILE A 123 -23.71 17.67 52.94
N ILE A 124 -23.64 18.79 53.67
CA ILE A 124 -23.83 20.13 53.09
C ILE A 124 -22.77 20.40 52.01
N ASN A 125 -21.50 20.07 52.27
CA ASN A 125 -20.43 20.27 51.30
C ASN A 125 -20.61 19.41 50.04
N PHE A 126 -21.10 18.17 50.18
CA PHE A 126 -21.43 17.33 49.03
C PHE A 126 -22.55 17.94 48.18
N LEU A 127 -23.65 18.38 48.79
CA LEU A 127 -24.78 18.99 48.08
C LEU A 127 -24.38 20.28 47.34
N VAL A 128 -23.51 21.09 47.95
CA VAL A 128 -23.00 22.32 47.35
C VAL A 128 -22.05 22.02 46.19
N ASN A 129 -21.13 21.06 46.34
CA ASN A 129 -20.13 20.76 45.32
C ASN A 129 -20.75 20.14 44.05
N ASP A 130 -21.78 19.31 44.23
CA ASP A 130 -22.51 18.68 43.11
C ASP A 130 -23.68 19.55 42.61
N ASN A 131 -23.84 20.77 43.16
CA ASN A 131 -24.83 21.79 42.79
C ASN A 131 -26.27 21.24 42.70
N ILE A 132 -26.63 20.39 43.66
CA ILE A 132 -27.95 19.77 43.75
C ILE A 132 -28.92 20.82 44.32
N ASP A 133 -29.88 21.27 43.51
CA ASP A 133 -30.90 22.23 43.92
C ASP A 133 -31.83 21.61 44.98
N GLU A 134 -32.16 22.36 46.04
CA GLU A 134 -33.09 21.94 47.11
C GLU A 134 -34.44 21.47 46.54
N ASN A 135 -34.86 22.02 45.40
CA ASN A 135 -36.08 21.62 44.70
C ASN A 135 -36.05 20.19 44.15
N ALA A 136 -34.86 19.63 43.85
CA ALA A 136 -34.72 18.26 43.37
C ALA A 136 -35.04 17.23 44.47
N ILE A 137 -34.95 17.62 45.74
CA ILE A 137 -35.25 16.77 46.90
C ILE A 137 -36.75 16.73 47.17
N ALA A 138 -37.47 17.83 46.90
CA ALA A 138 -38.91 17.94 47.09
C ALA A 138 -39.74 17.19 46.03
N GLU A 139 -39.18 16.97 44.84
CA GLU A 139 -39.83 16.25 43.74
C GLU A 139 -39.72 14.71 43.89
N ALA A 140 -38.86 14.24 44.79
CA ALA A 140 -38.63 12.82 45.05
C ALA A 140 -39.60 12.18 46.08
N TYR A 141 -40.60 12.93 46.57
CA TYR A 141 -41.66 12.46 47.47
C TYR A 141 -43.07 12.78 46.96
#